data_AF-A0A166V5L3-F1
#
_entry.id   AF-A0A166V5L3-F1
#
_cell.length_a   1.000
_cell.length_b   1.000
_cell.length_c   1.000
_cell.angle_alpha   90.00
_cell.angle_beta   90.00
_cell.angle_gamma   90.00
#
_symmetry.space_group_name_H-M   'P 1'
#
loop_
_entity.id
_entity.type
_entity.pdbx_description
1 polymer ?
#
loop_
_entity_poly.entity_id
_entity_poly.type
_entity_poly.pdbx_seq_one_letter_code
_entity_poly.pdbx_strand_id
1 'polypeptide(L)'
;MRYIGVPDISDFSFALVPANFYFHNKNPYNHRPLNYRALLAFMHDISDLKNIFDSQFGQSHNTRLVRGDAEPIYLPANDTCDYHQVVFAHGFYASALHEIAHWLVAGEARRLLEDYGYWYCPDGRDKAQQAEFEKVEVKPQAIEWALSVAASFKFNVSVDNLNGEQTCRFSFQKNVHDKVIALIENGFNTRTEQLLKALADFYKTPWPLTAEQFSWHCPQEFENVV
;
A
#
# COMPACT_ATOMS: atom_id res chain seq x y z
N MET A 1 8.04 24.27 -17.60
CA MET A 1 8.05 25.65 -17.04
C MET A 1 6.74 25.90 -16.29
N ARG A 2 6.77 25.86 -14.95
CA ARG A 2 6.22 26.84 -14.00
C ARG A 2 6.28 26.24 -12.58
N TYR A 3 6.95 26.98 -11.70
CA TYR A 3 7.15 26.75 -10.27
C TYR A 3 5.95 27.26 -9.45
N ILE A 4 5.69 26.60 -8.32
CA ILE A 4 5.11 27.10 -7.04
C ILE A 4 5.16 25.89 -6.07
N GLY A 5 5.69 25.87 -4.85
CA GLY A 5 6.22 26.84 -3.88
C GLY A 5 5.97 26.21 -2.48
N VAL A 6 7.01 25.81 -1.75
CA VAL A 6 6.92 25.15 -0.42
C VAL A 6 7.07 26.20 0.69
N PRO A 7 6.31 26.17 1.80
CA PRO A 7 6.65 26.92 2.99
C PRO A 7 7.53 26.13 3.96
N ASP A 8 8.62 26.78 4.34
CA ASP A 8 9.53 26.50 5.45
C ASP A 8 8.88 26.93 6.78
N ILE A 9 8.99 26.08 7.81
CA ILE A 9 8.66 26.45 9.20
C ILE A 9 9.69 25.77 10.13
N SER A 10 10.89 26.34 10.18
CA SER A 10 11.69 26.38 11.40
C SER A 10 11.31 27.62 12.21
N ASP A 11 10.92 27.42 13.48
CA ASP A 11 11.13 28.33 14.63
C ASP A 11 9.93 28.36 15.59
N PHE A 12 9.99 27.53 16.65
CA PHE A 12 9.42 27.93 17.94
C PHE A 12 10.34 27.47 19.07
N SER A 13 10.98 28.47 19.67
CA SER A 13 11.94 28.39 20.77
C SER A 13 11.28 28.18 22.14
N PHE A 14 11.99 27.40 22.94
CA PHE A 14 11.86 27.10 24.37
C PHE A 14 11.30 28.20 25.28
N ALA A 15 10.43 27.80 26.21
CA ALA A 15 10.23 28.45 27.51
C ALA A 15 10.35 27.42 28.65
N LEU A 16 11.27 27.71 29.57
CA LEU A 16 11.63 26.96 30.77
C LEU A 16 10.53 27.04 31.84
N VAL A 17 10.28 25.93 32.56
CA VAL A 17 9.56 25.93 33.85
C VAL A 17 10.46 25.20 34.87
N PRO A 18 10.70 25.76 36.07
CA PRO A 18 11.84 25.41 36.92
C PRO A 18 11.63 24.16 37.79
N ALA A 19 12.76 23.55 38.16
CA ALA A 19 12.88 22.43 39.08
C ALA A 19 12.84 22.87 40.55
N ASN A 20 12.00 22.20 41.36
CA ASN A 20 12.34 21.55 42.64
C ASN A 20 11.11 21.46 43.56
N PHE A 21 10.64 20.24 43.83
CA PHE A 21 10.15 19.85 45.14
C PHE A 21 10.40 18.35 45.34
N TYR A 22 11.32 18.03 46.24
CA TYR A 22 11.60 16.67 46.69
C TYR A 22 10.51 16.20 47.67
N PHE A 23 10.00 14.98 47.48
CA PHE A 23 9.62 14.12 48.61
C PHE A 23 9.99 12.66 48.31
N HIS A 24 10.75 12.07 49.24
CA HIS A 24 11.02 10.64 49.32
C HIS A 24 9.71 9.86 49.55
N ASN A 25 9.48 8.79 48.80
CA ASN A 25 8.78 7.63 49.35
C ASN A 25 9.15 6.33 48.59
N LYS A 26 9.55 5.30 49.34
CA LYS A 26 9.82 3.93 48.85
C LYS A 26 8.53 3.11 48.98
N ASN A 27 7.99 2.51 47.90
CA ASN A 27 7.34 1.17 47.92
C ASN A 27 6.93 0.66 46.50
N PRO A 28 6.46 -0.60 46.29
CA PRO A 28 7.15 -1.58 45.46
C PRO A 28 6.22 -2.11 44.35
N TYR A 29 6.36 -1.62 43.11
CA TYR A 29 5.64 -2.23 42.00
C TYR A 29 6.62 -2.68 40.93
N ASN A 30 6.68 -4.00 40.80
CA ASN A 30 7.29 -4.74 39.72
C ASN A 30 6.71 -4.24 38.39
N HIS A 31 7.32 -3.20 37.80
CA HIS A 31 7.03 -2.84 36.43
C HIS A 31 7.62 -3.93 35.54
N ARG A 32 6.79 -4.89 35.12
CA ARG A 32 7.09 -5.64 33.90
C ARG A 32 7.38 -4.60 32.81
N PRO A 33 8.51 -4.66 32.10
CA PRO A 33 8.75 -3.72 31.01
C PRO A 33 7.61 -3.86 30.02
N LEU A 34 6.93 -2.75 29.74
CA LEU A 34 6.01 -2.65 28.61
C LEU A 34 6.80 -3.12 27.38
N ASN A 35 6.30 -4.14 26.69
CA ASN A 35 6.92 -4.61 25.47
C ASN A 35 6.64 -3.59 24.37
N TYR A 36 7.47 -2.55 24.28
CA TYR A 36 7.34 -1.46 23.31
C TYR A 36 7.28 -1.97 21.87
N ARG A 37 7.81 -3.17 21.57
CA ARG A 37 7.65 -3.80 20.25
C ARG A 37 6.20 -4.19 19.93
N ALA A 38 5.39 -4.56 20.93
CA ALA A 38 3.97 -4.86 20.74
C ALA A 38 3.12 -3.60 20.54
N LEU A 39 3.57 -2.45 21.07
CA LEU A 39 2.92 -1.15 20.85
C LEU A 39 3.37 -0.47 19.55
N LEU A 40 4.61 -0.69 19.11
CA LEU A 40 5.12 -0.25 17.80
C LEU A 40 4.52 -1.03 16.62
N ALA A 41 3.98 -2.24 16.86
CA ALA A 41 3.27 -3.02 15.85
C ALA A 41 2.00 -2.32 15.29
N PHE A 42 1.59 -1.19 15.88
CA PHE A 42 0.49 -0.36 15.38
C PHE A 42 0.88 0.73 14.39
N MET A 43 2.18 0.95 14.13
CA MET A 43 2.64 1.91 13.11
C MET A 43 3.26 1.17 11.94
N HIS A 44 2.64 1.27 10.77
CA HIS A 44 3.17 0.75 9.51
C HIS A 44 4.39 1.56 9.08
N ASP A 45 5.59 0.98 9.21
CA ASP A 45 6.81 1.54 8.66
C ASP A 45 7.07 0.97 7.25
N ILE A 46 7.48 1.83 6.32
CA ILE A 46 7.88 1.42 4.96
C ILE A 46 8.99 0.38 4.98
N SER A 47 9.87 0.43 5.98
CA SER A 47 10.97 -0.48 6.16
C SER A 47 10.47 -1.91 6.37
N ASP A 48 9.32 -2.10 7.03
CA ASP A 48 8.70 -3.42 7.20
C ASP A 48 8.34 -4.00 5.84
N LEU A 49 7.60 -3.25 5.03
CA LEU A 49 7.12 -3.71 3.73
C LEU A 49 8.28 -3.98 2.77
N LYS A 50 9.33 -3.15 2.77
CA LYS A 50 10.57 -3.38 2.01
C LYS A 50 11.26 -4.67 2.45
N ASN A 51 11.49 -4.85 3.75
CA ASN A 51 12.16 -6.03 4.27
C ASN A 51 11.38 -7.31 4.00
N ILE A 52 10.05 -7.27 4.16
CA ILE A 52 9.17 -8.40 3.87
C ILE A 52 9.23 -8.71 2.37
N PHE A 53 9.02 -7.74 1.49
CA PHE A 53 9.06 -7.94 0.04
C PHE A 53 10.42 -8.49 -0.43
N ASP A 54 11.52 -7.85 -0.04
CA ASP A 54 12.87 -8.24 -0.45
C ASP A 54 13.25 -9.62 0.10
N SER A 55 12.78 -10.00 1.29
CA SER A 55 12.98 -11.35 1.83
C SER A 55 12.27 -12.44 1.01
N GLN A 56 11.12 -12.12 0.40
CA GLN A 56 10.36 -13.06 -0.41
C GLN A 56 10.87 -13.15 -1.85
N PHE A 57 11.27 -12.00 -2.43
CA PHE A 57 11.47 -11.87 -3.88
C PHE A 57 12.85 -11.37 -4.31
N GLY A 58 13.67 -10.89 -3.39
CA GLY A 58 15.01 -10.36 -3.68
C GLY A 58 15.93 -11.40 -4.31
N GLN A 59 15.90 -12.64 -3.83
CA GLN A 59 16.69 -13.73 -4.43
C GLN A 59 15.92 -14.49 -5.51
N SER A 60 14.66 -14.85 -5.24
CA SER A 60 13.87 -15.73 -6.11
C SER A 60 13.46 -15.08 -7.43
N HIS A 61 13.26 -13.75 -7.43
CA HIS A 61 12.81 -12.99 -8.59
C HIS A 61 13.73 -11.83 -8.93
N ASN A 62 14.89 -11.74 -8.28
CA ASN A 62 15.84 -10.64 -8.42
C ASN A 62 15.16 -9.25 -8.33
N THR A 63 14.14 -9.11 -7.49
CA THR A 63 13.31 -7.89 -7.43
C THR A 63 13.33 -7.30 -6.03
N ARG A 64 13.53 -5.97 -5.93
CA ARG A 64 13.51 -5.22 -4.68
C ARG A 64 12.47 -4.10 -4.70
N LEU A 65 11.94 -3.78 -3.53
CA LEU A 65 11.06 -2.63 -3.33
C LEU A 65 11.91 -1.39 -3.03
N VAL A 66 11.78 -0.33 -3.83
CA VAL A 66 12.62 0.87 -3.76
C VAL A 66 11.75 2.10 -3.50
N ARG A 67 12.19 2.96 -2.57
CA ARG A 67 11.52 4.25 -2.34
C ARG A 67 12.02 5.23 -3.38
N GLY A 68 11.11 5.78 -4.19
CA GLY A 68 11.37 6.87 -5.11
C GLY A 68 10.91 8.22 -4.56
N ASP A 69 11.38 9.29 -5.18
CA ASP A 69 11.01 10.68 -4.87
C ASP A 69 9.96 11.26 -5.83
N ALA A 70 9.76 10.61 -6.98
CA ALA A 70 8.91 11.08 -8.08
C ALA A 70 7.78 10.09 -8.38
N GLU A 71 7.47 9.87 -9.65
CA GLU A 71 6.43 8.94 -10.08
C GLU A 71 6.81 7.48 -9.75
N PRO A 72 5.83 6.63 -9.43
CA PRO A 72 6.06 5.21 -9.31
C PRO A 72 6.46 4.63 -10.67
N ILE A 73 7.33 3.61 -10.65
CA ILE A 73 7.80 2.97 -11.88
C ILE A 73 8.35 1.57 -11.58
N TYR A 74 8.11 0.64 -12.48
CA TYR A 74 8.87 -0.62 -12.51
C TYR A 74 10.08 -0.51 -13.45
N LEU A 75 11.27 -0.80 -12.93
CA LEU A 75 12.51 -0.81 -13.72
C LEU A 75 13.09 -2.23 -13.75
N PRO A 76 13.22 -2.86 -14.93
CA PRO A 76 13.91 -4.13 -15.01
C PRO A 76 15.41 -3.98 -14.74
N ALA A 77 16.04 -5.05 -14.24
CA ALA A 77 17.48 -5.13 -14.10
C ALA A 77 18.17 -4.83 -15.44
N ASN A 78 19.30 -4.13 -15.40
CA ASN A 78 20.07 -3.73 -16.57
C ASN A 78 21.57 -3.60 -16.21
N ASP A 79 22.39 -3.10 -17.14
CA ASP A 79 23.85 -2.99 -16.96
C ASP A 79 24.28 -2.06 -15.82
N THR A 80 23.38 -1.19 -15.34
CA THR A 80 23.65 -0.24 -14.25
C THR A 80 23.07 -0.67 -12.89
N CYS A 81 22.09 -1.57 -12.90
CA CYS A 81 21.44 -2.08 -11.70
C CYS A 81 21.12 -3.56 -11.90
N ASP A 82 21.77 -4.43 -11.13
CA ASP A 82 21.70 -5.88 -11.29
C ASP A 82 20.42 -6.51 -10.74
N TYR A 83 19.47 -5.72 -10.24
CA TYR A 83 18.15 -6.16 -9.76
C TYR A 83 17.00 -5.32 -10.33
N HIS A 84 15.83 -5.95 -10.46
CA HIS A 84 14.58 -5.29 -10.82
C HIS A 84 14.08 -4.44 -9.65
N GLN A 85 13.44 -3.32 -9.95
CA GLN A 85 13.01 -2.34 -8.95
C GLN A 85 11.51 -2.09 -9.10
N VAL A 86 10.78 -2.31 -8.01
CA VAL A 86 9.42 -1.80 -7.83
C VAL A 86 9.56 -0.47 -7.10
N VAL A 87 9.50 0.65 -7.82
CA VAL A 87 9.70 1.99 -7.25
C VAL A 87 8.35 2.61 -6.90
N PHE A 88 8.16 2.98 -5.64
CA PHE A 88 6.93 3.64 -5.16
C PHE A 88 7.19 5.08 -4.73
N ALA A 89 6.17 5.92 -4.84
CA ALA A 89 6.29 7.36 -4.66
C ALA A 89 6.21 7.82 -3.20
N HIS A 90 6.94 8.89 -2.88
CA HIS A 90 6.83 9.71 -1.66
C HIS A 90 7.00 9.01 -0.31
N GLY A 91 7.35 7.71 -0.28
CA GLY A 91 7.50 6.97 0.98
C GLY A 91 6.17 6.59 1.64
N PHE A 92 5.04 6.59 0.92
CA PHE A 92 3.74 6.26 1.49
C PHE A 92 3.45 4.75 1.43
N TYR A 93 2.89 4.21 2.52
CA TYR A 93 2.65 2.76 2.66
C TYR A 93 1.62 2.28 1.64
N ALA A 94 0.55 3.04 1.44
CA ALA A 94 -0.47 2.77 0.42
C ALA A 94 0.14 2.74 -1.00
N SER A 95 1.01 3.71 -1.33
CA SER A 95 1.69 3.71 -2.64
C SER A 95 2.56 2.46 -2.81
N ALA A 96 3.31 2.06 -1.79
CA ALA A 96 4.10 0.83 -1.86
C ALA A 96 3.23 -0.43 -2.04
N LEU A 97 2.10 -0.54 -1.33
CA LEU A 97 1.15 -1.65 -1.51
C LEU A 97 0.58 -1.69 -2.93
N HIS A 98 0.25 -0.52 -3.49
CA HIS A 98 -0.27 -0.38 -4.84
C HIS A 98 0.74 -0.89 -5.88
N GLU A 99 1.99 -0.43 -5.81
CA GLU A 99 3.05 -0.87 -6.75
C GLU A 99 3.35 -2.37 -6.65
N ILE A 100 3.35 -2.91 -5.43
CA ILE A 100 3.48 -4.35 -5.21
C ILE A 100 2.30 -5.10 -5.86
N ALA A 101 1.08 -4.59 -5.75
CA ALA A 101 -0.08 -5.22 -6.36
C ALA A 101 0.04 -5.28 -7.90
N HIS A 102 0.50 -4.20 -8.54
CA HIS A 102 0.82 -4.20 -9.96
C HIS A 102 1.88 -5.25 -10.33
N TRP A 103 2.96 -5.32 -9.55
CA TRP A 103 4.03 -6.33 -9.75
C TRP A 103 3.52 -7.77 -9.63
N LEU A 104 2.61 -8.01 -8.69
CA LEU A 104 1.98 -9.32 -8.46
C LEU A 104 1.02 -9.71 -9.60
N VAL A 105 0.38 -8.74 -10.26
CA VAL A 105 -0.46 -8.96 -11.44
C VAL A 105 0.39 -9.21 -12.69
N ALA A 106 1.48 -8.47 -12.88
CA ALA A 106 2.32 -8.55 -14.05
C ALA A 106 3.02 -9.92 -14.17
N GLY A 107 2.84 -10.60 -15.31
CA GLY A 107 3.50 -11.88 -15.63
C GLY A 107 5.00 -11.73 -15.96
N GLU A 108 5.71 -12.85 -16.10
CA GLU A 108 7.17 -12.85 -16.32
C GLU A 108 7.63 -11.98 -17.49
N ALA A 109 7.01 -12.14 -18.67
CA ALA A 109 7.36 -11.35 -19.84
C ALA A 109 7.15 -9.83 -19.64
N ARG A 110 6.12 -9.46 -18.87
CA ARG A 110 5.81 -8.05 -18.57
C ARG A 110 6.86 -7.46 -17.62
N ARG A 111 7.40 -8.25 -16.69
CA ARG A 111 8.49 -7.85 -15.77
C ARG A 111 9.86 -7.71 -16.46
N LEU A 112 9.93 -7.88 -17.78
CA LEU A 112 11.12 -7.53 -18.56
C LEU A 112 10.99 -6.15 -19.24
N LEU A 113 9.85 -5.48 -19.06
CA LEU A 113 9.56 -4.19 -19.67
C LEU A 113 9.47 -3.13 -18.57
N GLU A 114 9.97 -1.92 -18.88
CA GLU A 114 9.73 -0.74 -18.05
C GLU A 114 8.22 -0.53 -17.86
N ASP A 115 7.83 -0.28 -16.61
CA ASP A 115 6.45 -0.13 -16.15
C ASP A 115 5.49 -1.22 -16.69
N TYR A 116 6.00 -2.46 -16.76
CA TYR A 116 5.30 -3.62 -17.28
C TYR A 116 4.84 -3.49 -18.75
N GLY A 117 5.29 -2.45 -19.47
CA GLY A 117 4.78 -2.07 -20.79
C GLY A 117 3.31 -1.68 -20.78
N TYR A 118 2.81 -1.15 -19.65
CA TYR A 118 1.50 -0.48 -19.62
C TYR A 118 1.59 0.89 -20.27
N TRP A 119 0.45 1.37 -20.77
CA TRP A 119 0.38 2.69 -21.39
C TRP A 119 -0.01 3.71 -20.33
N TYR A 120 0.80 4.76 -20.17
CA TYR A 120 0.45 5.86 -19.30
C TYR A 120 -0.68 6.70 -19.92
N CYS A 121 -1.79 6.83 -19.19
CA CYS A 121 -2.86 7.77 -19.51
C CYS A 121 -2.92 8.81 -18.39
N PRO A 122 -2.50 10.06 -18.65
CA PRO A 122 -2.45 11.08 -17.62
C PRO A 122 -3.85 11.42 -17.09
N ASP A 123 -3.87 12.09 -15.95
CA ASP A 123 -5.05 12.72 -15.37
C ASP A 123 -5.79 13.61 -16.38
N GLY A 124 -7.11 13.79 -16.19
CA GLY A 124 -7.98 14.46 -17.15
C GLY A 124 -8.67 13.52 -18.13
N ARG A 125 -8.85 12.24 -17.73
CA ARG A 125 -9.52 11.23 -18.55
C ARG A 125 -10.99 11.53 -18.73
N ASP A 126 -11.48 11.35 -19.95
CA ASP A 126 -12.91 11.34 -20.24
C ASP A 126 -13.58 10.06 -19.70
N LYS A 127 -14.91 9.99 -19.79
CA LYS A 127 -15.69 8.86 -19.29
C LYS A 127 -15.28 7.50 -19.91
N ALA A 128 -14.94 7.47 -21.19
CA ALA A 128 -14.58 6.23 -21.88
C ALA A 128 -13.16 5.78 -21.47
N GLN A 129 -12.23 6.72 -21.41
CA GLN A 129 -10.85 6.49 -20.95
C GLN A 129 -10.83 6.03 -19.49
N GLN A 130 -11.61 6.67 -18.62
CA GLN A 130 -11.73 6.28 -17.22
C GLN A 130 -12.31 4.86 -17.08
N ALA A 131 -13.29 4.49 -17.91
CA ALA A 131 -13.84 3.13 -17.89
C ALA A 131 -12.83 2.06 -18.33
N GLU A 132 -11.96 2.36 -19.31
CA GLU A 132 -10.87 1.45 -19.68
C GLU A 132 -9.79 1.35 -18.60
N PHE A 133 -9.48 2.47 -17.94
CA PHE A 133 -8.58 2.49 -16.78
C PHE A 133 -9.12 1.62 -15.63
N GLU A 134 -10.38 1.84 -15.23
CA GLU A 134 -11.00 1.08 -14.15
C GLU A 134 -10.98 -0.43 -14.43
N LYS A 135 -11.21 -0.87 -15.67
CA LYS A 135 -11.14 -2.29 -16.04
C LYS A 135 -9.78 -2.93 -15.75
N VAL A 136 -8.69 -2.20 -16.01
CA VAL A 136 -7.33 -2.72 -15.77
C VAL A 136 -6.94 -2.63 -14.29
N GLU A 137 -7.51 -1.69 -13.55
CA GLU A 137 -7.26 -1.44 -12.12
C GLU A 137 -8.02 -2.36 -11.15
N VAL A 138 -9.12 -2.98 -11.59
CA VAL A 138 -9.92 -3.86 -10.70
C VAL A 138 -9.07 -4.95 -10.04
N LYS A 139 -8.16 -5.59 -10.80
CA LYS A 139 -7.35 -6.69 -10.27
C LYS A 139 -6.18 -6.21 -9.39
N PRO A 140 -5.36 -5.22 -9.79
CA PRO A 140 -4.39 -4.60 -8.90
C PRO A 140 -5.01 -4.13 -7.58
N GLN A 141 -6.08 -3.33 -7.60
CA GLN A 141 -6.67 -2.81 -6.37
C GLN A 141 -7.33 -3.88 -5.50
N ALA A 142 -7.79 -4.99 -6.07
CA ALA A 142 -8.26 -6.14 -5.29
C ALA A 142 -7.12 -6.84 -4.53
N ILE A 143 -5.95 -6.97 -5.18
CA ILE A 143 -4.75 -7.49 -4.52
C ILE A 143 -4.22 -6.49 -3.49
N GLU A 144 -4.25 -5.19 -3.79
CA GLU A 144 -3.90 -4.13 -2.83
C GLU A 144 -4.77 -4.19 -1.56
N TRP A 145 -6.08 -4.41 -1.71
CA TRP A 145 -6.98 -4.61 -0.59
C TRP A 145 -6.59 -5.86 0.22
N ALA A 146 -6.30 -6.98 -0.44
CA ALA A 146 -5.84 -8.20 0.24
C ALA A 146 -4.54 -7.99 1.02
N LEU A 147 -3.55 -7.31 0.42
CA LEU A 147 -2.30 -6.95 1.09
C LEU A 147 -2.55 -6.01 2.28
N SER A 148 -3.46 -5.05 2.13
CA SER A 148 -3.85 -4.13 3.19
C SER A 148 -4.45 -4.88 4.39
N VAL A 149 -5.38 -5.82 4.16
CA VAL A 149 -5.95 -6.64 5.22
C VAL A 149 -4.89 -7.51 5.90
N ALA A 150 -4.04 -8.19 5.13
CA ALA A 150 -2.94 -8.99 5.67
C ALA A 150 -1.98 -8.16 6.52
N ALA A 151 -1.75 -6.89 6.17
CA ALA A 151 -0.92 -5.97 6.92
C ALA A 151 -1.64 -5.26 8.08
N SER A 152 -2.95 -5.45 8.28
CA SER A 152 -3.77 -4.62 9.17
C SER A 152 -3.73 -3.11 8.81
N PHE A 153 -3.62 -2.80 7.53
CA PHE A 153 -3.61 -1.44 6.98
C PHE A 153 -4.97 -1.06 6.38
N LYS A 154 -5.33 0.23 6.42
CA LYS A 154 -6.60 0.71 5.86
C LYS A 154 -6.52 0.86 4.35
N PHE A 155 -7.30 0.07 3.63
CA PHE A 155 -7.48 0.21 2.18
C PHE A 155 -8.46 1.34 1.82
N ASN A 156 -8.17 2.06 0.73
CA ASN A 156 -9.09 2.98 0.09
C ASN A 156 -8.95 2.84 -1.43
N VAL A 157 -10.06 2.60 -2.14
CA VAL A 157 -10.06 2.55 -3.61
C VAL A 157 -9.60 3.90 -4.19
N SER A 158 -8.77 3.87 -5.22
CA SER A 158 -8.28 5.04 -5.96
C SER A 158 -8.86 5.06 -7.38
N VAL A 159 -9.57 6.13 -7.74
CA VAL A 159 -10.08 6.33 -9.12
C VAL A 159 -9.07 7.07 -10.01
N ASP A 160 -8.05 7.67 -9.40
CA ASP A 160 -6.90 8.32 -10.04
C ASP A 160 -7.25 9.30 -11.18
N ASN A 161 -8.26 10.15 -11.00
CA ASN A 161 -8.72 11.12 -12.01
C ASN A 161 -9.16 12.44 -11.34
N LEU A 162 -8.20 13.26 -10.91
CA LEU A 162 -8.45 14.51 -10.18
C LEU A 162 -9.01 15.62 -11.08
N ASN A 163 -8.53 15.72 -12.32
CA ASN A 163 -8.92 16.77 -13.27
C ASN A 163 -9.84 16.28 -14.41
N GLY A 164 -10.30 15.02 -14.35
CA GLY A 164 -11.18 14.43 -15.37
C GLY A 164 -12.61 14.19 -14.90
N GLU A 165 -13.32 13.32 -15.63
CA GLU A 165 -14.70 12.95 -15.29
C GLU A 165 -14.76 12.21 -13.94
N GLN A 166 -15.67 12.64 -13.07
CA GLN A 166 -15.91 11.99 -11.79
C GLN A 166 -16.86 10.80 -11.99
N THR A 167 -16.30 9.59 -12.04
CA THR A 167 -17.08 8.34 -12.06
C THR A 167 -17.59 7.98 -10.67
N CYS A 168 -18.59 7.08 -10.61
CA CYS A 168 -19.13 6.62 -9.34
C CYS A 168 -18.08 5.76 -8.61
N ARG A 169 -17.41 6.34 -7.61
CA ARG A 169 -16.42 5.63 -6.79
C ARG A 169 -16.99 4.34 -6.18
N PHE A 170 -18.28 4.33 -5.82
CA PHE A 170 -18.93 3.16 -5.22
C PHE A 170 -19.08 2.00 -6.21
N SER A 171 -19.41 2.26 -7.48
CA SER A 171 -19.49 1.21 -8.50
C SER A 171 -18.12 0.61 -8.77
N PHE A 172 -17.08 1.44 -8.84
CA PHE A 172 -15.71 0.95 -8.97
C PHE A 172 -15.27 0.14 -7.75
N GLN A 173 -15.53 0.63 -6.53
CA GLN A 173 -15.22 -0.10 -5.30
C GLN A 173 -15.94 -1.44 -5.21
N LYS A 174 -17.20 -1.52 -5.67
CA LYS A 174 -17.93 -2.78 -5.76
C LYS A 174 -17.21 -3.78 -6.68
N ASN A 175 -16.77 -3.34 -7.86
CA ASN A 175 -16.04 -4.21 -8.78
C ASN A 175 -14.73 -4.73 -8.17
N VAL A 176 -14.02 -3.89 -7.42
CA VAL A 176 -12.81 -4.27 -6.67
C VAL A 176 -13.16 -5.26 -5.54
N HIS A 177 -14.25 -5.02 -4.81
CA HIS A 177 -14.75 -5.91 -3.76
C HIS A 177 -15.09 -7.29 -4.32
N ASP A 178 -15.93 -7.36 -5.36
CA ASP A 178 -16.32 -8.62 -6.00
C ASP A 178 -15.08 -9.38 -6.50
N LYS A 179 -14.07 -8.65 -6.98
CA LYS A 179 -12.80 -9.25 -7.41
C LYS A 179 -11.99 -9.83 -6.27
N VAL A 180 -11.88 -9.15 -5.12
CA VAL A 180 -11.12 -9.69 -3.97
C VAL A 180 -11.82 -10.90 -3.36
N ILE A 181 -13.15 -10.91 -3.28
CA ILE A 181 -13.92 -12.09 -2.86
C ILE A 181 -13.65 -13.26 -3.80
N ALA A 182 -13.74 -13.05 -5.12
CA ALA A 182 -13.45 -14.10 -6.10
C ALA A 182 -12.01 -14.62 -6.00
N LEU A 183 -11.02 -13.78 -5.66
CA LEU A 183 -9.64 -14.21 -5.47
C LEU A 183 -9.46 -15.03 -4.18
N ILE A 184 -10.18 -14.72 -3.12
CA ILE A 184 -10.18 -15.50 -1.87
C ILE A 184 -10.78 -16.89 -2.11
N GLU A 185 -11.86 -16.97 -2.88
CA GLU A 185 -12.55 -18.24 -3.17
C GLU A 185 -11.78 -19.13 -4.17
N ASN A 186 -11.22 -18.53 -5.22
CA ASN A 186 -10.55 -19.28 -6.30
C ASN A 186 -9.03 -19.44 -6.09
N GLY A 187 -8.46 -18.74 -5.11
CA GLY A 187 -7.03 -18.71 -4.83
C GLY A 187 -6.28 -17.59 -5.55
N PHE A 188 -5.15 -17.22 -4.96
CA PHE A 188 -4.22 -16.27 -5.54
C PHE A 188 -3.13 -16.99 -6.35
N ASN A 189 -2.34 -16.23 -7.12
CA ASN A 189 -1.10 -16.80 -7.66
C ASN A 189 -0.08 -17.01 -6.53
N THR A 190 0.90 -17.89 -6.75
CA THR A 190 1.90 -18.29 -5.74
C THR A 190 2.64 -17.11 -5.12
N ARG A 191 3.02 -16.09 -5.89
CA ARG A 191 3.73 -14.92 -5.37
C ARG A 191 2.84 -14.09 -4.45
N THR A 192 1.59 -13.90 -4.84
CA THR A 192 0.62 -13.15 -4.03
C THR A 192 0.34 -13.88 -2.73
N GLU A 193 0.08 -15.19 -2.77
CA GLU A 193 -0.12 -16.02 -1.57
C GLU A 193 1.09 -15.97 -0.63
N GLN A 194 2.31 -16.10 -1.18
CA GLN A 194 3.56 -16.03 -0.43
C GLN A 194 3.69 -14.69 0.31
N LEU A 195 3.43 -13.56 -0.37
CA LEU A 195 3.53 -12.24 0.25
C LEU A 195 2.44 -12.00 1.29
N LEU A 196 1.20 -12.39 0.99
CA LEU A 196 0.08 -12.26 1.93
C LEU A 196 0.36 -13.01 3.23
N LYS A 197 0.85 -14.25 3.13
CA LYS A 197 1.25 -15.03 4.31
C LYS A 197 2.38 -14.34 5.09
N ALA A 198 3.40 -13.84 4.39
CA ALA A 198 4.52 -13.15 5.04
C ALA A 198 4.10 -11.88 5.78
N LEU A 199 3.19 -11.09 5.18
CA LEU A 199 2.59 -9.92 5.83
C LEU A 199 1.76 -10.33 7.05
N ALA A 200 0.91 -11.35 6.92
CA ALA A 200 0.07 -11.80 8.02
C ALA A 200 0.89 -12.33 9.20
N ASP A 201 1.95 -13.10 8.92
CA ASP A 201 2.89 -13.60 9.92
C ASP A 201 3.64 -12.45 10.62
N PHE A 202 4.00 -11.39 9.91
CA PHE A 202 4.70 -10.22 10.46
C PHE A 202 3.77 -9.38 11.35
N TYR A 203 2.62 -8.97 10.82
CA TYR A 203 1.65 -8.11 11.50
C TYR A 203 0.70 -8.86 12.45
N LYS A 204 0.86 -10.19 12.58
CA LYS A 204 0.04 -11.04 13.45
C LYS A 204 -1.45 -10.97 13.15
N THR A 205 -1.79 -10.93 11.86
CA THR A 205 -3.18 -10.97 11.40
C THR A 205 -3.59 -12.41 11.08
N PRO A 206 -4.91 -12.72 11.07
CA PRO A 206 -5.39 -14.05 10.72
C PRO A 206 -5.01 -14.46 9.29
N TRP A 207 -4.60 -15.72 9.14
CA TRP A 207 -4.32 -16.37 7.85
C TRP A 207 -4.90 -17.81 7.86
N PRO A 208 -5.53 -18.31 6.78
CA PRO A 208 -5.79 -17.63 5.51
C PRO A 208 -6.77 -16.47 5.63
N LEU A 209 -6.76 -15.59 4.62
CA LEU A 209 -7.77 -14.53 4.53
C LEU A 209 -9.16 -15.12 4.28
N THR A 210 -10.19 -14.48 4.83
CA THR A 210 -11.59 -14.87 4.66
C THR A 210 -12.42 -13.70 4.16
N ALA A 211 -13.55 -14.00 3.48
CA ALA A 211 -14.42 -12.99 2.90
C ALA A 211 -14.96 -11.98 3.93
N GLU A 212 -15.16 -12.41 5.18
CA GLU A 212 -15.69 -11.57 6.26
C GLU A 212 -14.76 -10.41 6.62
N GLN A 213 -13.47 -10.49 6.27
CA GLN A 213 -12.50 -9.41 6.50
C GLN A 213 -12.64 -8.27 5.47
N PHE A 214 -13.41 -8.46 4.40
CA PHE A 214 -13.55 -7.53 3.27
C PHE A 214 -14.91 -6.86 3.24
N SER A 215 -15.37 -6.32 4.37
CA SER A 215 -16.67 -5.62 4.39
C SER A 215 -16.68 -4.39 3.47
N TRP A 216 -17.65 -4.36 2.56
CA TRP A 216 -17.99 -3.19 1.76
C TRP A 216 -19.46 -2.84 1.98
N HIS A 217 -19.72 -1.56 2.22
CA HIS A 217 -21.07 -1.03 2.39
C HIS A 217 -21.26 0.12 1.42
N CYS A 218 -22.21 -0.01 0.49
CA CYS A 218 -22.69 1.12 -0.29
C CYS A 218 -23.59 1.99 0.60
N PRO A 219 -23.42 3.31 0.65
CA PRO A 219 -24.43 4.18 1.24
C PRO A 219 -25.74 4.04 0.46
N GLN A 220 -26.88 4.03 1.18
CA GLN A 220 -28.22 3.82 0.60
C GLN A 220 -28.55 4.78 -0.55
N GLU A 221 -28.08 6.02 -0.47
CA GLU A 221 -28.26 7.05 -1.48
C GLU A 221 -27.58 6.73 -2.83
N PHE A 222 -26.66 5.75 -2.88
CA PHE A 222 -25.95 5.34 -4.08
C PHE A 222 -26.26 3.90 -4.53
N GLU A 223 -27.15 3.18 -3.84
CA GLU A 223 -27.50 1.78 -4.19
C GLU A 223 -28.02 1.61 -5.63
N ASN A 224 -28.71 2.62 -6.17
CA ASN A 224 -29.27 2.59 -7.53
C ASN A 224 -28.28 3.03 -8.61
N VAL A 225 -27.05 3.43 -8.24
CA VAL A 225 -26.00 3.95 -9.14
C VAL A 225 -24.83 2.95 -9.25
N VAL A 226 -24.94 1.81 -8.58
CA VAL A 226 -23.94 0.75 -8.48
C VAL A 226 -24.32 -0.46 -9.33
#